data_AF-A0A6V7JKY7-F1
#
_entry.id   AF-A0A6V7JKY7-F1
#
_cell.length_a   1.000
_cell.length_b   1.000
_cell.length_c   1.000
_cell.angle_alpha   90.00
_cell.angle_beta   90.00
_cell.angle_gamma   90.00
#
_symmetry.space_group_name_H-M   'P 1'
#
loop_
_entity.id
_entity.type
_entity.pdbx_description
1 polymer ?
#
loop_
_entity_poly.entity_id
_entity_poly.type
_entity_poly.pdbx_seq_one_letter_code
_entity_poly.pdbx_strand_id
1 'polypeptide(L)' 'KNIQYNMSSFAENTGLNHLKTSAIEFVNYNKRQMSRIYPKGTRADSSNYMPQ' A
#
# COMPACT_ATOMS: atom_id res chain seq x y z
N LYS A 1 -5.93 15.77 9.80
CA LYS A 1 -6.98 15.36 10.76
C LYS A 1 -6.77 13.88 11.11
N ASN A 2 -7.01 13.48 12.34
CA ASN A 2 -6.96 12.06 12.73
C ASN A 2 -8.32 11.41 12.44
N ILE A 3 -8.48 10.82 11.27
CA ILE A 3 -9.75 10.24 10.80
C ILE A 3 -9.51 8.76 10.52
N GLN A 4 -9.78 7.90 11.49
CA GLN A 4 -9.42 6.48 11.44
C GLN A 4 -10.25 5.68 10.43
N TYR A 5 -11.46 6.15 10.11
CA TYR A 5 -12.33 5.51 9.12
C TYR A 5 -11.94 5.85 7.67
N ASN A 6 -10.99 6.76 7.46
CA ASN A 6 -10.42 6.98 6.13
C ASN A 6 -9.41 5.88 5.82
N MET A 7 -9.35 5.51 4.54
CA MET A 7 -8.42 4.51 4.04
C MET A 7 -7.85 4.96 2.70
N SER A 8 -6.76 4.33 2.28
CA SER A 8 -6.15 4.60 0.98
C SER A 8 -5.78 3.30 0.27
N SER A 9 -5.99 3.27 -1.04
CA SER A 9 -5.62 2.14 -1.90
C SER A 9 -4.43 2.50 -2.77
N PHE A 10 -3.43 1.62 -2.84
CA PHE A 10 -2.19 1.81 -3.56
C PHE A 10 -1.98 0.69 -4.59
N ALA A 11 -1.55 1.03 -5.80
CA ALA A 11 -1.02 0.03 -6.73
C ALA A 11 0.28 -0.55 -6.15
N GLU A 12 0.63 -1.79 -6.51
CA GLU A 12 1.83 -2.47 -5.97
C GLU A 12 3.10 -1.64 -6.11
N ASN A 13 3.28 -0.92 -7.23
CA ASN A 13 4.46 -0.08 -7.46
C ASN A 13 4.52 1.11 -6.48
N THR A 14 3.36 1.73 -6.19
CA THR A 14 3.27 2.86 -5.27
C THR A 14 3.47 2.41 -3.82
N GLY A 15 2.85 1.29 -3.41
CA GLY A 15 3.06 0.69 -2.10
C GLY A 15 4.51 0.30 -1.87
N LEU A 16 5.15 -0.29 -2.89
CA LEU A 16 6.57 -0.63 -2.86
C LEU A 16 7.46 0.62 -2.77
N ASN A 17 7.11 1.70 -3.47
CA ASN A 17 7.86 2.95 -3.38
C ASN A 17 7.82 3.53 -1.96
N HIS A 18 6.64 3.57 -1.32
CA HIS A 18 6.52 3.99 0.08
C HIS A 18 7.36 3.11 1.02
N LEU A 19 7.39 1.79 0.81
CA LEU A 19 8.23 0.89 1.59
C LEU A 19 9.73 1.19 1.40
N LYS A 20 10.16 1.53 0.18
CA LYS A 20 11.57 1.82 -0.13
C LYS A 20 12.04 3.19 0.37
N THR A 21 11.19 4.20 0.30
CA THR A 21 11.59 5.59 0.58
C THR A 21 11.14 6.09 1.95
N SER A 22 10.11 5.48 2.55
CA SER A 22 9.40 6.03 3.72
C SER A 22 8.75 4.92 4.57
N ALA A 23 9.50 3.85 4.84
CA ALA A 23 8.97 2.66 5.53
C ALA A 23 8.38 2.98 6.91
N ILE A 24 9.06 3.83 7.69
CA ILE A 24 8.68 4.17 9.06
C ILE A 24 7.35 4.94 9.06
N GLU A 25 7.20 5.90 8.16
CA GLU A 25 5.98 6.67 7.96
C GLU A 25 4.83 5.77 7.52
N PHE A 26 5.10 4.82 6.63
CA PHE A 26 4.07 3.90 6.14
C PHE A 26 3.58 2.95 7.24
N VAL A 27 4.49 2.47 8.11
CA VAL A 27 4.12 1.73 9.33
C VAL A 27 3.29 2.61 10.28
N ASN A 28 3.69 3.86 10.50
CA ASN A 28 2.95 4.78 11.39
C ASN A 28 1.57 5.18 10.83
N TYR A 29 1.43 5.28 9.51
CA TYR A 29 0.15 5.44 8.83
C TYR A 29 -0.77 4.24 9.12
N ASN A 30 -0.25 3.02 8.95
CA ASN A 30 -1.01 1.77 9.14
C ASN A 30 -1.41 1.49 10.59
N LYS A 31 -0.77 2.11 11.58
CA LYS A 31 -1.24 2.10 12.98
C LYS A 31 -2.54 2.87 13.19
N ARG A 32 -2.92 3.75 12.26
CA ARG A 32 -4.03 4.71 12.43
C ARG A 32 -5.13 4.58 11.38
N GLN A 33 -4.78 4.13 10.17
CA GLN A 33 -5.65 4.02 9.01
C GLN A 33 -5.35 2.75 8.24
N MET A 34 -6.28 2.30 7.40
CA MET A 34 -6.09 1.10 6.58
C MET A 34 -5.45 1.44 5.23
N SER A 35 -4.42 0.69 4.85
CA SER A 35 -3.91 0.64 3.47
C SER A 35 -4.39 -0.61 2.75
N ARG A 36 -4.85 -0.48 1.50
CA ARG A 36 -5.09 -1.61 0.60
C ARG A 36 -4.06 -1.60 -0.52
N ILE A 37 -3.40 -2.72 -0.82
CA ILE A 37 -2.50 -2.86 -1.97
C ILE A 37 -3.16 -3.73 -3.04
N TYR A 38 -3.11 -3.30 -4.30
CA TYR A 38 -3.66 -4.06 -5.43
C TYR A 38 -2.63 -4.27 -6.55
N PRO A 39 -2.72 -5.39 -7.32
CA PRO A 39 -1.79 -5.68 -8.40
C PRO A 39 -1.77 -4.57 -9.45
N LYS A 40 -0.59 -4.28 -10.02
CA LYS A 40 -0.51 -3.34 -11.14
C LYS A 40 -1.21 -3.89 -12.38
N GLY A 41 -1.74 -2.98 -13.21
CA GLY A 41 -2.45 -3.35 -14.45
C GLY A 41 -1.61 -4.11 -15.49
N THR A 42 -0.28 -4.09 -15.41
CA THR A 42 0.58 -4.86 -16.33
C THR A 42 0.58 -6.36 -16.06
N ARG A 43 0.00 -6.82 -14.94
CA ARG A 43 -0.23 -8.25 -14.63
C ARG A 43 -1.51 -8.74 -15.33
N ALA A 44 -1.52 -8.68 -16.66
CA ALA A 44 -2.65 -9.11 -17.48
C ALA A 44 -2.94 -10.62 -17.38
N ASP A 45 -1.93 -11.39 -16.94
CA ASP A 45 -2.00 -12.82 -16.68
C ASP A 45 -2.59 -13.19 -15.31
N SER A 46 -3.09 -12.21 -14.54
CA SER A 46 -3.57 -12.39 -13.16
C SER A 46 -2.51 -12.95 -12.20
N SER A 47 -1.22 -12.79 -12.53
CA SER A 47 -0.14 -13.10 -11.59
C SER A 47 -0.25 -12.24 -10.32
N ASN A 48 0.25 -12.77 -9.20
CA ASN A 48 0.20 -12.07 -7.91
C ASN A 48 1.58 -11.50 -7.52
N TYR A 49 1.55 -10.49 -6.64
CA TYR A 49 2.75 -9.99 -5.96
C TYR A 49 3.01 -10.79 -4.68
N MET A 50 4.23 -10.71 -4.14
CA MET A 50 4.56 -11.29 -2.83
C MET A 50 4.10 -10.34 -1.72
N PRO A 51 3.23 -10.76 -0.78
CA PRO A 51 2.69 -9.88 0.27
C PRO A 51 3.62 -9.70 1.50
N GLN A 52 4.82 -10.29 1.51
CA GLN A 52 5.74 -10.38 2.65
C GLN A 52 7.12 -9.82 2.31
#